data_AF-A0A369RUV4-F1
#
_entry.id   AF-A0A369RUV4-F1
#
_cell.length_a   1.000
_cell.length_b   1.000
_cell.length_c   1.000
_cell.angle_alpha   90.00
_cell.angle_beta   90.00
_cell.angle_gamma   90.00
#
_symmetry.space_group_name_H-M   'P 1'
#
loop_
_entity.id
_entity.type
_entity.pdbx_description
1 polymer ?
#
loop_
_entity_poly.entity_id
_entity_poly.type
_entity_poly.pdbx_seq_one_letter_code
_entity_poly.pdbx_strand_id
1 'polypeptide(L)'
;MALLTSIASRLLQTARILEQRAWIALNLRPAYNYDLQPTDHALTSLDDQPDDVDNDHGILWMAVPKKRTSRRKKRLRNLNKQLKPIRNFEHCNVCGNLKLTSIFCSHCLRRIKEETKAYRKSLKPLKFKL
;
A
#
# COMPACT_ATOMS: atom_id res chain seq x y z
N MET A 1 -26.77 27.76 27.80
CA MET A 1 -25.30 27.58 27.74
C MET A 1 -24.87 26.19 27.26
N ALA A 2 -25.53 25.09 27.63
CA ALA A 2 -25.10 23.71 27.27
C ALA A 2 -25.26 23.31 25.78
N LEU A 3 -26.18 23.93 25.03
CA LEU A 3 -26.39 23.61 23.61
C LEU A 3 -25.31 24.22 22.71
N LEU A 4 -24.85 25.44 23.03
CA LEU A 4 -23.78 26.11 22.29
C LEU A 4 -22.43 25.41 22.48
N THR A 5 -22.16 24.88 23.68
CA THR A 5 -20.95 24.08 23.96
C THR A 5 -20.97 22.73 23.24
N SER A 6 -22.14 22.10 23.08
CA SER A 6 -22.32 20.83 22.35
C SER A 6 -22.17 20.98 20.82
N ILE A 7 -22.63 22.10 20.27
CA ILE A 7 -22.46 22.41 18.84
C ILE A 7 -20.99 22.76 18.56
N ALA A 8 -20.37 23.58 19.41
CA ALA A 8 -18.95 23.92 19.29
C ALA A 8 -18.05 22.67 19.39
N SER A 9 -18.34 21.75 20.32
CA SER A 9 -17.57 20.50 20.44
C SER A 9 -17.74 19.59 19.21
N ARG A 10 -18.94 19.51 18.63
CA ARG A 10 -19.19 18.74 17.40
C ARG A 10 -18.48 19.33 16.19
N LEU A 11 -18.44 20.66 16.05
CA LEU A 11 -17.73 21.35 14.97
C LEU A 11 -16.20 21.18 15.08
N LEU A 12 -15.66 21.25 16.30
CA LEU A 12 -14.24 20.96 16.56
C LEU A 12 -13.88 19.49 16.28
N GLN A 13 -14.80 18.56 16.56
CA GLN A 13 -14.59 17.13 16.35
C GLN A 13 -14.69 16.75 14.86
N THR A 14 -15.59 17.36 14.09
CA THR A 14 -15.66 17.16 12.63
C THR A 14 -14.48 17.82 11.90
N ALA A 15 -14.00 18.98 12.38
CA ALA A 15 -12.79 19.61 11.85
C ALA A 15 -11.55 18.71 12.02
N ARG A 16 -11.35 18.12 13.22
CA ARG A 16 -10.26 17.14 13.46
C ARG A 16 -10.36 15.89 12.58
N ILE A 17 -11.57 15.40 12.31
CA ILE A 17 -11.78 14.23 11.44
C ILE A 17 -11.48 14.58 9.97
N LEU A 18 -11.85 15.78 9.52
CA LEU A 18 -11.53 16.27 8.17
C LEU A 18 -10.03 16.47 7.99
N GLU A 19 -9.33 17.01 8.99
CA GLU A 19 -7.86 17.09 9.01
C GLU A 19 -7.21 15.70 8.97
N GLN A 20 -7.64 14.76 9.82
CA GLN A 20 -7.11 13.39 9.81
C GLN A 20 -7.29 12.69 8.46
N ARG A 21 -8.43 12.91 7.78
CA ARG A 21 -8.67 12.37 6.44
C ARG A 21 -7.83 13.05 5.37
N ALA A 22 -7.52 14.34 5.51
CA ALA A 22 -6.61 15.06 4.63
C ALA A 22 -5.17 14.53 4.74
N TRP A 23 -4.69 14.24 5.96
CA TRP A 23 -3.38 13.60 6.18
C TRP A 23 -3.28 12.20 5.54
N ILE A 24 -4.36 11.40 5.62
CA ILE A 24 -4.43 10.07 4.99
C ILE A 24 -4.46 10.19 3.45
N ALA A 25 -5.21 11.15 2.90
CA ALA A 25 -5.32 11.35 1.45
C ALA A 25 -4.00 11.82 0.81
N LEU A 26 -3.16 12.53 1.58
CA LEU A 26 -1.84 12.99 1.14
C LEU A 26 -0.72 11.94 1.36
N ASN A 27 -1.01 10.77 1.96
CA ASN A 27 -0.02 9.71 2.23
C ASN A 27 1.22 10.15 3.04
N LEU A 28 1.12 11.23 3.82
CA LEU A 28 2.15 11.59 4.81
C LEU A 28 1.83 10.87 6.14
N ARG A 29 2.14 9.57 6.21
CA ARG A 29 2.26 8.91 7.51
C ARG A 29 3.63 9.30 8.09
N PRO A 30 3.72 9.86 9.31
CA PRO A 30 5.01 10.16 9.89
C PRO A 30 5.70 8.82 10.20
N ALA A 31 6.86 8.63 9.59
CA ALA A 31 7.73 7.50 9.86
C ALA A 31 8.43 7.74 11.21
N TYR A 32 7.80 7.31 12.30
CA TYR A 32 8.52 7.07 13.54
C TYR A 32 7.95 5.82 14.21
N ASN A 33 8.75 4.76 14.21
CA ASN A 33 9.29 4.26 15.48
C ASN A 33 10.43 3.27 15.15
N TYR A 34 11.64 3.71 15.44
CA TYR A 34 12.76 2.83 15.73
C TYR A 34 12.71 2.58 17.24
N ASP A 35 12.46 1.34 17.65
CA ASP A 35 12.86 0.89 18.98
C ASP A 35 14.28 0.32 18.85
N LEU A 36 15.28 1.16 19.13
CA LEU A 36 16.66 0.73 19.38
C LEU A 36 16.86 0.71 20.90
N GLN A 37 17.09 -0.49 21.45
CA GLN A 37 17.53 -0.65 22.84
C GLN A 37 18.96 -0.11 22.98
N PRO A 38 19.30 0.59 24.09
CA PRO A 38 20.67 1.00 24.35
C PRO A 38 21.47 -0.21 24.83
N THR A 39 22.66 -0.42 24.28
CA THR A 39 23.69 -1.27 24.90
C THR A 39 24.87 -0.40 25.31
N ASP A 40 24.95 -0.23 26.61
CA ASP A 40 25.94 0.49 27.39
C ASP A 40 27.19 -0.38 27.53
N HIS A 41 28.17 -0.15 26.66
CA HIS A 41 29.53 -0.66 26.84
C HIS A 41 30.51 0.51 26.76
N ALA A 42 30.90 0.96 27.95
CA ALA A 42 31.87 2.01 28.15
C ALA A 42 33.31 1.49 27.97
N LEU A 43 34.16 2.41 27.51
CA LEU A 43 35.61 2.52 27.71
C LEU A 43 36.52 1.52 27.01
N THR A 44 37.17 1.97 25.93
CA THR A 44 38.63 1.92 25.83
C THR A 44 39.13 3.21 25.17
N SER A 45 40.31 3.61 25.62
CA SER A 45 41.00 4.90 25.56
C SER A 45 41.23 5.53 24.19
N LEU A 46 41.27 6.86 24.25
CA LEU A 46 41.85 7.81 23.31
C LEU A 46 43.18 7.30 22.73
N ASP A 47 43.27 7.22 21.41
CA ASP A 47 44.27 7.92 20.60
C ASP A 47 43.90 7.76 19.11
N ASP A 48 44.27 8.77 18.32
CA ASP A 48 43.99 9.00 16.89
C ASP A 48 42.63 9.64 16.53
N GLN A 49 42.72 10.95 16.41
CA GLN A 49 41.74 11.93 15.96
C GLN A 49 41.19 11.60 14.56
N PRO A 50 39.86 11.43 14.36
CA PRO A 50 39.30 11.43 13.02
C PRO A 50 39.17 12.89 12.57
N ASP A 51 40.18 13.38 11.87
CA ASP A 51 40.08 14.63 11.11
C ASP A 51 38.98 14.47 10.04
N ASP A 52 37.93 15.30 10.18
CA ASP A 52 36.97 15.73 9.18
C ASP A 52 36.08 14.68 8.50
N VAL A 53 35.15 14.09 9.27
CA VAL A 53 34.02 13.31 8.73
C VAL A 53 32.73 14.11 8.61
N ASP A 54 32.78 15.42 8.37
CA ASP A 54 31.57 16.21 8.22
C ASP A 54 31.74 17.22 7.08
N ASN A 55 31.15 16.94 5.92
CA ASN A 55 30.46 17.91 5.03
C ASN A 55 29.90 17.32 3.71
N ASP A 56 29.80 16.00 3.54
CA ASP A 56 29.15 15.41 2.35
C ASP A 56 27.61 15.38 2.42
N HIS A 57 27.03 15.82 3.54
CA HIS A 57 25.57 15.88 3.69
C HIS A 57 24.89 16.88 2.76
N GLY A 58 25.60 17.89 2.23
CA GLY A 58 25.02 18.88 1.31
C GLY A 58 24.78 18.37 -0.12
N ILE A 59 25.60 17.44 -0.61
CA ILE A 59 25.56 16.97 -2.01
C ILE A 59 24.42 15.97 -2.25
N LEU A 60 24.10 15.16 -1.23
CA LEU A 60 22.96 14.24 -1.27
C LEU A 60 21.61 14.98 -1.26
N TRP A 61 21.50 16.09 -0.52
CA TRP A 61 20.25 16.86 -0.39
C TRP A 61 19.95 17.71 -1.64
N MET A 62 20.95 17.93 -2.51
CA MET A 62 20.84 18.61 -3.80
C MET A 62 21.06 17.68 -5.01
N ALA A 63 20.81 16.38 -4.85
CA ALA A 63 21.02 15.40 -5.92
C ALA A 63 20.05 15.63 -7.10
N VAL A 64 20.54 16.31 -8.14
CA VAL A 64 19.81 16.53 -9.41
C VAL A 64 20.53 15.81 -10.54
N PRO A 65 19.82 15.14 -11.47
CA PRO A 65 20.46 14.58 -12.66
C PRO A 65 21.18 15.68 -13.45
N LYS A 66 22.52 15.60 -13.49
CA LYS A 66 23.36 16.63 -14.12
C LYS A 66 23.03 16.88 -15.60
N LYS A 67 22.55 15.84 -16.31
CA LYS A 67 22.22 15.88 -17.75
C LYS A 67 21.01 15.02 -18.08
N ARG A 68 20.24 15.46 -19.07
CA ARG A 68 19.11 14.69 -19.64
C ARG A 68 19.64 13.42 -20.31
N THR A 69 19.02 12.28 -20.00
CA THR A 69 19.38 11.02 -20.66
C THR A 69 18.94 11.02 -22.12
N SER A 70 19.80 10.55 -23.03
CA SER A 70 19.47 10.47 -24.46
C SER A 70 18.32 9.49 -24.73
N ARG A 71 17.61 9.71 -25.85
CA ARG A 71 16.48 8.86 -26.27
C ARG A 71 16.89 7.39 -26.43
N ARG A 72 18.09 7.13 -26.97
CA ARG A 72 18.67 5.79 -27.12
C ARG A 72 18.84 5.10 -25.75
N LYS A 73 19.45 5.80 -24.77
CA LYS A 73 19.66 5.28 -23.41
C LYS A 73 18.33 4.99 -22.69
N LYS A 74 17.31 5.86 -22.86
CA LYS A 74 15.97 5.63 -22.31
C LYS A 74 15.31 4.37 -22.92
N ARG A 75 15.42 4.16 -24.24
CA ARG A 75 14.89 2.97 -24.92
C ARG A 75 15.55 1.69 -24.42
N LEU A 76 16.88 1.64 -24.40
CA LEU A 76 17.61 0.46 -23.92
C LEU A 76 17.23 0.06 -22.49
N ARG A 77 17.06 1.03 -21.59
CA ARG A 77 16.60 0.77 -20.20
C ARG A 77 15.19 0.19 -20.11
N ASN A 78 14.33 0.44 -21.11
CA ASN A 78 12.95 -0.04 -21.12
C ASN A 78 12.77 -1.35 -21.91
N LEU A 79 13.70 -1.71 -22.80
CA LEU A 79 13.60 -2.92 -23.62
C LEU A 79 13.51 -4.19 -22.78
N ASN A 80 14.26 -4.26 -21.68
CA ASN A 80 14.30 -5.46 -20.83
C ASN A 80 13.11 -5.59 -19.86
N LYS A 81 12.17 -4.64 -19.89
CA LYS A 81 11.03 -4.55 -18.96
C LYS A 81 9.69 -4.92 -19.63
N GLN A 82 9.74 -5.76 -20.65
CA GLN A 82 8.55 -6.22 -21.37
C GLN A 82 7.71 -7.16 -20.50
N LEU A 83 6.39 -7.09 -20.66
CA LEU A 83 5.48 -8.03 -20.01
C LEU A 83 5.77 -9.44 -20.51
N LYS A 84 5.92 -10.38 -19.57
CA LYS A 84 6.08 -11.79 -19.91
C LYS A 84 4.74 -12.34 -20.43
N PRO A 85 4.73 -13.14 -21.51
CA PRO A 85 3.50 -13.74 -22.01
C PRO A 85 3.00 -14.80 -21.01
N ILE A 86 1.70 -14.74 -20.73
CA ILE A 86 0.98 -15.71 -19.91
C ILE A 86 0.60 -16.90 -20.81
N ARG A 87 0.96 -18.13 -20.43
CA ARG A 87 0.77 -19.34 -21.27
C ARG A 87 -0.18 -20.37 -20.68
N ASN A 88 -0.64 -20.17 -19.45
CA ASN A 88 -1.47 -21.10 -18.68
C ASN A 88 -2.97 -20.88 -18.92
N PHE A 89 -3.37 -20.68 -20.19
CA PHE A 89 -4.77 -20.56 -20.57
C PHE A 89 -5.34 -21.93 -20.98
N GLU A 90 -6.48 -22.28 -20.42
CA GLU A 90 -7.19 -23.53 -20.71
C GLU A 90 -8.67 -23.24 -20.97
N HIS A 91 -9.33 -24.13 -21.70
CA HIS A 91 -10.78 -24.06 -21.89
C HIS A 91 -11.51 -24.58 -20.64
N CYS A 92 -12.59 -23.92 -20.24
CA CYS A 92 -13.41 -24.37 -19.12
C CYS A 92 -14.28 -25.56 -19.53
N ASN A 93 -14.24 -26.64 -18.74
CA ASN A 93 -15.02 -27.87 -18.97
C ASN A 93 -16.55 -27.67 -18.96
N VAL A 94 -17.05 -26.56 -18.42
CA VAL A 94 -18.50 -26.30 -18.27
C VAL A 94 -19.01 -25.34 -19.34
N CYS A 95 -18.33 -24.21 -19.54
CA CYS A 95 -18.80 -23.14 -20.44
C CYS A 95 -17.94 -22.95 -21.69
N GLY A 96 -16.81 -23.63 -21.82
CA GLY A 96 -15.89 -23.48 -22.95
C GLY A 96 -15.06 -22.19 -22.95
N ASN A 97 -15.36 -21.21 -22.09
CA ASN A 97 -14.57 -19.97 -22.00
C ASN A 97 -13.14 -20.25 -21.53
N LEU A 98 -12.20 -19.40 -21.98
CA LEU A 98 -10.83 -19.45 -21.51
C LEU A 98 -10.75 -19.06 -20.02
N LYS A 99 -10.03 -19.88 -19.25
CA LYS A 99 -9.67 -19.67 -17.85
C LYS A 99 -8.17 -19.86 -17.68
N LEU A 100 -7.65 -19.51 -16.51
CA LEU A 100 -6.28 -19.85 -16.12
C LEU A 100 -6.26 -21.26 -15.47
N THR A 101 -5.22 -22.05 -15.72
CA THR A 101 -5.12 -23.48 -15.29
C THR A 101 -5.52 -23.72 -13.82
N SER A 102 -5.01 -22.91 -12.89
CA SER A 102 -5.23 -23.11 -11.44
C SER A 102 -6.35 -22.25 -10.83
N ILE A 103 -7.12 -21.53 -11.66
CA ILE A 103 -8.15 -20.59 -11.20
C ILE A 103 -9.51 -21.02 -11.74
N PHE A 104 -10.55 -20.90 -10.90
CA PHE A 104 -11.92 -21.16 -11.34
C PHE A 104 -12.34 -20.20 -12.45
N CYS A 105 -13.17 -20.68 -13.39
CA CYS A 105 -13.70 -19.84 -14.44
C CYS A 105 -14.52 -18.68 -13.86
N SER A 106 -14.14 -17.45 -14.20
CA SER A 106 -14.80 -16.23 -13.72
C SER A 106 -16.29 -16.18 -14.12
N HIS A 107 -16.61 -16.65 -15.33
CA HIS A 107 -17.97 -16.69 -15.85
C HIS A 107 -18.87 -17.65 -15.05
N CYS A 108 -18.44 -18.91 -14.90
CA CYS A 108 -19.19 -19.90 -14.12
C CYS A 108 -19.33 -19.49 -12.66
N LEU A 109 -18.25 -18.96 -12.06
CA LEU A 109 -18.26 -18.53 -10.68
C LEU A 109 -19.23 -17.36 -10.44
N ARG A 110 -19.33 -16.42 -11.39
CA ARG A 110 -20.29 -15.32 -11.33
C ARG A 110 -21.73 -15.84 -11.33
N ARG A 111 -22.07 -16.74 -12.26
CA ARG A 111 -23.39 -17.36 -12.34
C ARG A 111 -23.77 -18.08 -11.04
N ILE A 112 -22.89 -18.92 -10.52
CA ILE A 112 -23.13 -19.67 -9.27
C ILE A 112 -23.32 -18.70 -8.09
N LYS A 113 -22.53 -17.62 -8.01
CA LYS A 113 -22.68 -16.61 -6.95
C LYS A 113 -24.05 -15.92 -7.00
N GLU A 114 -24.53 -15.57 -8.19
CA GLU A 114 -25.84 -14.95 -8.40
C GLU A 114 -26.97 -15.91 -8.00
N GLU A 115 -26.93 -17.16 -8.49
CA GLU A 115 -27.90 -18.21 -8.17
C GLU A 115 -27.93 -18.50 -6.66
N THR A 116 -26.74 -18.65 -6.04
CA THR A 116 -26.63 -18.90 -4.59
C THR A 116 -27.15 -17.71 -3.78
N LYS A 117 -26.92 -16.48 -4.23
CA LYS A 117 -27.44 -15.28 -3.57
C LYS A 117 -28.97 -15.22 -3.64
N ALA A 118 -29.56 -15.54 -4.79
CA ALA A 118 -31.01 -15.64 -4.95
C ALA A 118 -31.60 -16.72 -4.04
N TYR A 119 -30.97 -17.90 -4.00
CA TYR A 119 -31.39 -18.99 -3.12
C TYR A 119 -31.32 -18.59 -1.64
N ARG A 120 -30.20 -18.02 -1.18
CA ARG A 120 -30.06 -17.53 0.20
C ARG A 120 -31.09 -16.46 0.58
N LYS A 121 -31.52 -15.61 -0.37
CA LYS A 121 -32.59 -14.63 -0.13
C LYS A 121 -33.96 -15.30 0.04
N SER A 122 -34.21 -16.40 -0.66
CA SER A 122 -35.46 -17.16 -0.54
C SER A 122 -35.53 -18.03 0.73
N LEU A 123 -34.38 -18.39 1.29
CA LEU A 123 -34.31 -19.12 2.56
C LEU A 123 -34.76 -18.21 3.71
N LYS A 124 -35.74 -18.67 4.49
CA LYS A 124 -36.01 -18.10 5.81
C LYS A 124 -34.77 -18.32 6.68
N PRO A 125 -34.30 -17.34 7.48
CA PRO A 125 -33.16 -17.54 8.36
C PRO A 125 -33.48 -18.69 9.30
N LEU A 126 -32.66 -19.75 9.25
CA LEU A 126 -32.75 -20.87 10.16
C LEU A 126 -32.47 -20.34 11.57
N LYS A 127 -33.52 -20.17 12.37
CA LYS A 127 -33.38 -19.86 13.80
C LYS A 127 -32.84 -21.10 14.49
N PHE A 128 -31.53 -21.17 14.67
CA PHE A 128 -30.95 -22.09 15.64
C PHE A 128 -31.30 -21.57 17.03
N LYS A 129 -32.15 -22.29 17.76
CA LYS A 129 -32.31 -22.12 19.21
C LYS A 129 -31.06 -22.71 19.85
N LEU A 130 -30.21 -21.85 20.40
CA LEU A 130 -29.22 -22.23 21.41
C LEU A 130 -29.94 -22.45 22.74
#